data_AF-A0A919NY80-F1
#
_entry.id   AF-A0A919NY80-F1
#
_cell.length_a   1.000
_cell.length_b   1.000
_cell.length_c   1.000
_cell.angle_alpha   90.00
_cell.angle_beta   90.00
_cell.angle_gamma   90.00
#
_symmetry.space_group_name_H-M   'P 1'
#
loop_
_entity.id
_entity.type
_entity.pdbx_description
1 polymer ?
#
loop_
_entity_poly.entity_id
_entity_poly.type
_entity_poly.pdbx_seq_one_letter_code
_entity_poly.pdbx_strand_id
1 'polypeptide(L)'
;MEPEQGTVAAVSCNDVYAFTKPVRDEIVLIAGVGVEGDVHAGVYVKHRGRVRNDPTQPNFRQVHLIQQELFGEVGAKGYDVAAGNLGENVTTSGLDLIGLPVGTILRFGPPEGAESAEGAGGAEGAGGAEETVASSGGGSTGVSGETAASRSSGAAEAAREGAHGLAEPAGAASGATGAAPEVADGWAGVGGPLAAVLEVAAAARLDPPTARSAVALAAAAARERDREQARERTREQARDLGEDSGPAIVVAGLRNPCGQINGFREGLLKEVIGRDESGNLVRKAGVMAVVLRGGVIRPGYVVTVELPPLPHASLERV
;
A
#
# COMPACT_ATOMS: atom_id res chain seq x y z
N MET A 1 -36.77 -3.56 -10.95
CA MET A 1 -36.12 -3.20 -9.67
C MET A 1 -34.79 -2.63 -10.08
N GLU A 2 -34.54 -1.35 -9.81
CA GLU A 2 -33.23 -0.76 -10.05
C GLU A 2 -32.16 -1.63 -9.35
N PRO A 3 -31.02 -1.93 -9.99
CA PRO A 3 -29.96 -2.66 -9.32
C PRO A 3 -29.52 -1.86 -8.09
N GLU A 4 -29.24 -2.55 -6.98
CA GLU A 4 -28.68 -1.90 -5.80
C GLU A 4 -27.34 -1.25 -6.19
N GLN A 5 -27.17 0.01 -5.81
CA GLN A 5 -26.01 0.82 -6.19
C GLN A 5 -25.51 1.64 -4.99
N GLY A 6 -24.21 1.86 -4.97
CA GLY A 6 -23.56 2.81 -4.08
C GLY A 6 -22.52 3.65 -4.81
N THR A 7 -21.71 4.37 -4.05
CA THR A 7 -20.61 5.18 -4.60
C THR A 7 -19.31 4.91 -3.84
N VAL A 8 -18.18 5.13 -4.50
CA VAL A 8 -16.86 5.15 -3.86
C VAL A 8 -16.68 6.51 -3.20
N ALA A 9 -16.74 6.55 -1.87
CA ALA A 9 -16.52 7.79 -1.12
C ALA A 9 -15.03 8.14 -1.05
N ALA A 10 -14.16 7.13 -0.89
CA ALA A 10 -12.72 7.31 -0.85
C ALA A 10 -12.00 6.01 -1.22
N VAL A 11 -10.74 6.14 -1.65
CA VAL A 11 -9.83 5.01 -1.86
C VAL A 11 -8.54 5.22 -1.07
N SER A 12 -7.91 4.12 -0.65
CA SER A 12 -6.72 4.15 0.21
C SER A 12 -5.80 2.97 -0.07
N CYS A 13 -4.49 3.20 -0.02
CA CYS A 13 -3.49 2.13 -0.11
C CYS A 13 -2.21 2.53 0.62
N ASN A 14 -1.48 1.52 1.11
CA ASN A 14 -0.22 1.72 1.79
C ASN A 14 0.79 0.63 1.41
N ASP A 15 1.99 1.04 1.04
CA ASP A 15 3.12 0.17 0.72
C ASP A 15 3.88 -0.28 1.98
N VAL A 16 3.63 0.37 3.12
CA VAL A 16 4.17 0.00 4.42
C VAL A 16 3.16 -0.83 5.23
N TYR A 17 3.67 -1.77 6.03
CA TYR A 17 2.89 -2.49 7.04
C TYR A 17 2.42 -1.56 8.16
N ALA A 18 1.33 -0.86 7.91
CA ALA A 18 0.59 -0.05 8.87
C ALA A 18 -0.89 -0.48 8.92
N PHE A 19 -1.54 -0.26 10.06
CA PHE A 19 -2.96 -0.57 10.21
C PHE A 19 -3.83 0.38 9.37
N THR A 20 -3.53 1.67 9.44
CA THR A 20 -4.20 2.73 8.67
C THR A 20 -3.56 2.89 7.30
N LYS A 21 -4.39 3.17 6.30
CA LYS A 21 -3.98 3.45 4.93
C LYS A 21 -4.24 4.93 4.61
N PRO A 22 -3.27 5.67 4.05
CA PRO A 22 -3.52 7.03 3.61
C PRO A 22 -4.50 7.03 2.42
N VAL A 23 -5.36 8.05 2.37
CA VAL A 23 -6.25 8.31 1.24
C VAL A 23 -5.44 8.65 0.00
N ARG A 24 -5.92 8.22 -1.16
CA ARG A 24 -5.32 8.45 -2.48
C ARG A 24 -6.38 9.03 -3.43
N ASP A 25 -5.92 9.71 -4.47
CA ASP A 25 -6.80 10.20 -5.55
C ASP A 25 -7.34 9.04 -6.39
N GLU A 26 -6.55 7.96 -6.50
CA GLU A 26 -6.95 6.73 -7.19
C GLU A 26 -6.23 5.52 -6.61
N ILE A 27 -6.78 4.33 -6.86
CA ILE A 27 -6.09 3.05 -6.69
C ILE A 27 -6.24 2.21 -7.95
N VAL A 28 -5.27 1.32 -8.20
CA VAL A 28 -5.31 0.39 -9.33
C VAL A 28 -5.50 -1.03 -8.80
N LEU A 29 -6.56 -1.70 -9.26
CA LEU A 29 -6.77 -3.11 -8.98
C LEU A 29 -6.00 -3.97 -9.97
N ILE A 30 -5.40 -5.05 -9.47
CA ILE A 30 -4.69 -6.07 -10.23
C ILE A 30 -5.41 -7.39 -10.01
N ALA A 31 -5.91 -7.99 -11.10
CA ALA A 31 -6.67 -9.25 -11.07
C ALA A 31 -5.91 -10.36 -10.34
N GLY A 32 -6.58 -11.03 -9.41
CA GLY A 32 -6.00 -12.10 -8.60
C GLY A 32 -4.88 -11.67 -7.64
N VAL A 33 -4.56 -10.38 -7.53
CA VAL A 33 -3.46 -9.86 -6.72
C VAL A 33 -3.94 -8.90 -5.64
N GLY A 34 -4.82 -7.94 -5.98
CA GLY A 34 -5.29 -6.91 -5.05
C GLY A 34 -4.95 -5.49 -5.51
N VAL A 35 -4.75 -4.60 -4.55
CA VAL A 35 -4.46 -3.18 -4.85
C VAL A 35 -2.97 -2.99 -5.15
N GLU A 36 -2.66 -2.37 -6.28
CA GLU A 36 -1.29 -2.00 -6.66
C GLU A 36 -0.64 -1.14 -5.56
N GLY A 37 0.61 -1.46 -5.23
CA GLY A 37 1.37 -0.75 -4.21
C GLY A 37 0.90 -1.05 -2.77
N ASP A 38 -0.16 -1.84 -2.56
CA ASP A 38 -0.58 -2.23 -1.22
C ASP A 38 0.27 -3.39 -0.69
N VAL A 39 0.75 -3.27 0.54
CA VAL A 39 1.60 -4.28 1.18
C VAL A 39 0.91 -5.65 1.30
N HIS A 40 -0.42 -5.67 1.36
CA HIS A 40 -1.23 -6.89 1.46
C HIS A 40 -1.53 -7.55 0.12
N ALA A 41 -1.23 -6.89 -1.01
CA ALA A 41 -1.48 -7.44 -2.34
C ALA A 41 -0.61 -8.65 -2.63
N GLY A 42 -1.16 -9.70 -3.21
CA GLY A 42 -0.46 -10.93 -3.57
C GLY A 42 -1.42 -12.09 -3.80
N VAL A 43 -0.99 -13.02 -4.66
CA VAL A 43 -1.77 -14.23 -5.03
C VAL A 43 -2.00 -15.15 -3.82
N TYR A 44 -0.99 -15.27 -2.97
CA TYR A 44 -1.02 -16.11 -1.77
C TYR A 44 -1.08 -15.29 -0.49
N VAL A 45 -1.63 -15.90 0.56
CA VAL A 45 -1.70 -15.30 1.89
C VAL A 45 -0.29 -14.96 2.39
N LYS A 46 -0.04 -13.68 2.72
CA LYS A 46 1.24 -13.22 3.29
C LYS A 46 1.33 -13.31 4.83
N HIS A 47 0.24 -13.70 5.50
CA HIS A 47 0.19 -13.74 6.97
C HIS A 47 1.08 -14.88 7.50
N ARG A 48 2.14 -14.53 8.25
CA ARG A 48 3.19 -15.44 8.75
C ARG A 48 2.64 -16.72 9.40
N GLY A 49 1.54 -16.62 10.15
CA GLY A 49 0.90 -17.78 10.79
C GLY A 49 0.16 -18.72 9.82
N ARG A 50 -0.44 -18.19 8.73
CA ARG A 50 -1.12 -19.01 7.71
C ARG A 50 -0.10 -19.60 6.73
N VAL A 51 0.93 -18.83 6.37
CA VAL A 51 2.09 -19.29 5.56
C VAL A 51 2.79 -20.47 6.21
N ARG A 52 2.93 -20.47 7.55
CA ARG A 52 3.51 -21.59 8.30
C ARG A 52 2.69 -22.88 8.18
N ASN A 53 1.38 -22.77 8.00
CA ASN A 53 0.48 -23.92 7.87
C ASN A 53 0.38 -24.39 6.41
N ASP A 54 0.17 -23.47 5.47
CA ASP A 54 0.21 -23.73 4.03
C ASP A 54 0.49 -22.41 3.27
N PRO A 55 1.66 -22.27 2.63
CA PRO A 55 2.06 -21.08 1.89
C PRO A 55 1.36 -20.92 0.54
N THR A 56 0.62 -21.93 0.06
CA THR A 56 -0.08 -21.91 -1.23
C THR A 56 -1.55 -21.48 -1.12
N GLN A 57 -2.00 -21.16 0.09
CA GLN A 57 -3.36 -20.69 0.33
C GLN A 57 -3.67 -19.43 -0.50
N PRO A 58 -4.74 -19.46 -1.32
CA PRO A 58 -5.19 -18.30 -2.06
C PRO A 58 -5.50 -17.12 -1.13
N ASN A 59 -5.11 -15.92 -1.55
CA ASN A 59 -5.43 -14.72 -0.82
C ASN A 59 -6.88 -14.27 -1.12
N PHE A 60 -7.80 -14.53 -0.20
CA PHE A 60 -9.18 -14.02 -0.27
C PHE A 60 -9.33 -12.59 0.26
N ARG A 61 -8.22 -11.95 0.68
CA ARG A 61 -8.19 -10.64 1.35
C ARG A 61 -7.43 -9.63 0.49
N GLN A 62 -7.72 -9.62 -0.81
CA GLN A 62 -7.00 -8.80 -1.80
C GLN A 62 -7.42 -7.33 -1.75
N VAL A 63 -8.70 -7.09 -1.51
CA VAL A 63 -9.28 -5.75 -1.34
C VAL A 63 -10.18 -5.77 -0.12
N HIS A 64 -10.07 -4.73 0.71
CA HIS A 64 -10.90 -4.54 1.89
C HIS A 64 -11.84 -3.35 1.66
N LEU A 65 -13.12 -3.52 1.93
CA LEU A 65 -14.14 -2.49 1.75
C LEU A 65 -14.89 -2.23 3.06
N ILE A 66 -15.16 -0.97 3.38
CA ILE A 66 -16.00 -0.55 4.51
C ILE A 66 -17.01 0.49 4.03
N GLN A 67 -18.25 0.39 4.50
CA GLN A 67 -19.30 1.37 4.25
C GLN A 67 -19.16 2.56 5.22
N GLN A 68 -19.17 3.79 4.68
CA GLN A 68 -18.91 5.04 5.41
C GLN A 68 -19.92 5.28 6.55
N GLU A 69 -21.11 4.71 6.44
CA GLU A 69 -22.18 4.77 7.44
C GLU A 69 -21.67 4.27 8.81
N LEU A 70 -20.76 3.29 8.82
CA LEU A 70 -20.09 2.83 10.04
C LEU A 70 -19.35 3.97 10.76
N PHE A 71 -18.70 4.86 10.01
CA PHE A 71 -17.93 5.97 10.58
C PHE A 71 -18.85 6.97 11.27
N GLY A 72 -20.01 7.24 10.68
CA GLY A 72 -21.06 8.04 11.34
C GLY A 72 -21.58 7.37 12.62
N GLU A 73 -21.83 6.05 12.58
CA GLU A 73 -22.29 5.28 13.74
C GLU A 73 -21.31 5.35 14.93
N VAL A 74 -20.01 5.16 14.68
CA VAL A 74 -19.00 5.21 15.73
C VAL A 74 -18.65 6.65 16.11
N GLY A 75 -18.74 7.60 15.18
CA GLY A 75 -18.63 9.03 15.43
C GLY A 75 -19.66 9.54 16.44
N ALA A 76 -20.91 9.10 16.31
CA ALA A 76 -21.98 9.41 17.27
C ALA A 76 -21.69 8.87 18.70
N LYS A 77 -20.77 7.91 18.82
CA LYS A 77 -20.31 7.33 20.09
C LYS A 77 -18.99 7.94 20.58
N GLY A 78 -18.52 9.00 19.92
CA GLY A 78 -17.31 9.74 20.30
C GLY A 78 -16.01 9.24 19.66
N TYR A 79 -16.07 8.36 18.66
CA TYR A 79 -14.87 7.88 17.97
C TYR A 79 -14.64 8.63 16.66
N ASP A 80 -13.51 9.32 16.57
CA ASP A 80 -13.05 9.94 15.34
C ASP A 80 -12.40 8.89 14.41
N VAL A 81 -13.11 8.55 13.33
CA VAL A 81 -12.74 7.55 12.32
C VAL A 81 -13.00 8.13 10.92
N ALA A 82 -11.95 8.21 10.10
CA ALA A 82 -12.03 8.64 8.71
C ALA A 82 -11.70 7.48 7.74
N ALA A 83 -11.88 7.72 6.44
CA ALA A 83 -11.50 6.76 5.41
C ALA A 83 -10.03 6.31 5.52
N GLY A 84 -9.79 5.04 5.24
CA GLY A 84 -8.53 4.32 5.37
C GLY A 84 -8.11 4.02 6.81
N ASN A 85 -8.76 4.60 7.83
CA ASN A 85 -8.31 4.48 9.23
C ASN A 85 -8.43 3.05 9.77
N LEU A 86 -9.42 2.30 9.30
CA LEU A 86 -9.65 0.91 9.71
C LEU A 86 -8.98 -0.11 8.78
N GLY A 87 -8.13 0.36 7.87
CA GLY A 87 -7.30 -0.43 6.97
C GLY A 87 -8.01 -0.88 5.70
N GLU A 88 -9.14 -0.28 5.37
CA GLU A 88 -9.87 -0.47 4.12
C GLU A 88 -9.16 0.18 2.93
N ASN A 89 -9.36 -0.42 1.77
CA ASN A 89 -8.90 0.09 0.50
C ASN A 89 -9.96 0.94 -0.20
N VAL A 90 -11.23 0.59 -0.04
CA VAL A 90 -12.36 1.31 -0.62
C VAL A 90 -13.35 1.61 0.49
N THR A 91 -13.67 2.89 0.65
CA THR A 91 -14.80 3.33 1.46
C THR A 91 -16.00 3.53 0.53
N THR A 92 -17.10 2.82 0.76
CA THR A 92 -18.34 2.98 -0.02
C THR A 92 -19.34 3.88 0.71
N SER A 93 -20.32 4.42 0.00
CA SER A 93 -21.50 5.07 0.58
C SER A 93 -22.76 4.63 -0.14
N GLY A 94 -23.87 4.50 0.62
CA GLY A 94 -25.17 4.13 0.10
C GLY A 94 -25.34 2.64 -0.22
N LEU A 95 -24.45 1.77 0.30
CA LEU A 95 -24.45 0.34 -0.01
C LEU A 95 -24.29 -0.49 1.27
N ASP A 96 -25.20 -1.43 1.52
CA ASP A 96 -25.13 -2.37 2.66
C ASP A 96 -24.18 -3.53 2.35
N LEU A 97 -22.88 -3.29 2.43
CA LEU A 97 -21.84 -4.27 2.11
C LEU A 97 -21.95 -5.55 2.94
N ILE A 98 -22.30 -5.44 4.23
CA ILE A 98 -22.31 -6.59 5.13
C ILE A 98 -23.60 -7.43 5.01
N GLY A 99 -24.65 -6.86 4.42
CA GLY A 99 -25.88 -7.55 4.06
C GLY A 99 -25.82 -8.29 2.72
N LEU A 100 -24.84 -7.99 1.86
CA LEU A 100 -24.68 -8.63 0.56
C LEU A 100 -24.45 -10.15 0.69
N PRO A 101 -24.94 -10.97 -0.25
CA PRO A 101 -24.59 -12.38 -0.33
C PRO A 101 -23.09 -12.60 -0.63
N VAL A 102 -22.53 -13.71 -0.15
CA VAL A 102 -21.21 -14.17 -0.60
C VAL A 102 -21.22 -14.46 -2.10
N GLY A 103 -20.14 -14.09 -2.81
CA GLY A 103 -20.08 -14.24 -4.27
C GLY A 103 -20.70 -13.09 -5.05
N THR A 104 -21.26 -12.08 -4.38
CA THR A 104 -21.70 -10.84 -5.03
C THR A 104 -20.56 -10.17 -5.79
N ILE A 105 -20.81 -9.75 -7.02
CA ILE A 105 -19.86 -9.01 -7.84
C ILE A 105 -20.16 -7.52 -7.69
N LEU A 106 -19.12 -6.74 -7.36
CA LEU A 106 -19.17 -5.29 -7.35
C LEU A 106 -18.40 -4.77 -8.55
N ARG A 107 -19.07 -3.95 -9.37
CA ARG A 107 -18.50 -3.30 -10.56
C ARG A 107 -18.33 -1.82 -10.30
N PHE A 108 -17.19 -1.28 -10.67
CA PHE A 108 -16.85 0.12 -10.48
C PHE A 108 -16.80 0.82 -11.84
N GLY A 109 -17.47 1.96 -11.95
CA GLY A 109 -17.47 2.78 -13.14
C GLY A 109 -17.49 4.26 -12.81
N PRO A 110 -17.09 5.13 -13.75
CA PRO A 110 -17.23 6.57 -13.56
C PRO A 110 -18.71 6.95 -13.35
N PRO A 111 -18.99 8.09 -12.69
CA PRO A 111 -20.35 8.60 -12.61
C PRO A 111 -20.89 8.90 -14.00
N GLU A 112 -22.21 8.76 -14.18
CA GLU A 112 -22.88 9.06 -15.45
C GLU A 112 -22.56 10.50 -15.90
N GLY A 113 -22.18 10.67 -17.17
CA GLY A 113 -21.85 11.98 -17.75
C GLY A 113 -20.38 12.40 -17.67
N ALA A 114 -19.47 11.52 -17.24
CA ALA A 114 -18.03 11.79 -17.17
C ALA A 114 -17.24 11.51 -18.48
N GLU A 115 -17.90 11.44 -19.64
CA GLU A 115 -17.22 11.20 -20.92
C GLU A 115 -16.15 12.29 -21.20
N SER A 116 -14.89 11.83 -21.22
CA SER A 116 -13.70 12.41 -21.86
C SER A 116 -13.51 13.95 -21.84
N ALA A 117 -13.03 14.47 -20.71
CA ALA A 117 -12.31 15.76 -20.68
C ALA A 117 -10.87 15.69 -21.25
N GLU A 118 -10.43 14.53 -21.75
CA GLU A 118 -9.12 14.34 -22.38
C GLU A 118 -9.25 14.31 -23.92
N GLY A 119 -9.79 15.38 -24.50
CA GLY A 119 -10.03 15.48 -25.95
C GLY A 119 -10.07 16.89 -26.53
N ALA A 120 -9.72 17.93 -25.77
CA ALA A 120 -9.72 19.31 -26.25
C ALA A 120 -8.53 20.10 -25.69
N GLY A 121 -7.34 19.80 -26.19
CA GLY A 121 -6.11 20.57 -25.94
C GLY A 121 -5.60 21.21 -27.23
N GLY A 122 -6.43 22.03 -27.87
CA GLY A 122 -6.08 22.80 -29.07
C GLY A 122 -6.31 24.30 -28.87
N ALA A 123 -5.20 25.02 -28.72
CA ALA A 123 -4.97 26.43 -29.09
C ALA A 123 -5.78 27.57 -28.42
N GLU A 124 -5.00 28.40 -27.70
CA GLU A 124 -4.95 29.87 -27.73
C GLU A 124 -6.00 30.72 -26.98
N GLY A 125 -5.49 31.72 -26.24
CA GLY A 125 -6.20 33.00 -26.10
C GLY A 125 -6.06 33.76 -24.77
N ALA A 126 -4.93 34.46 -24.62
CA ALA A 126 -4.62 35.65 -23.81
C ALA A 126 -5.70 36.39 -22.94
N GLY A 127 -5.20 36.92 -21.81
CA GLY A 127 -5.76 38.05 -21.02
C GLY A 127 -5.86 37.67 -19.54
N GLY A 128 -5.14 38.24 -18.57
CA GLY A 128 -4.74 39.62 -18.36
C GLY A 128 -5.40 40.11 -17.06
N ALA A 129 -4.69 40.04 -15.92
CA ALA A 129 -5.01 40.73 -14.66
C ALA A 129 -3.78 40.60 -13.75
N GLU A 130 -2.92 41.62 -13.74
CA GLU A 130 -2.88 42.70 -12.76
C GLU A 130 -2.42 42.27 -11.36
N GLU A 131 -1.25 42.80 -11.06
CA GLU A 131 -0.42 42.67 -9.89
C GLU A 131 -0.86 43.72 -8.86
N THR A 132 -1.22 43.30 -7.65
CA THR A 132 -1.30 44.21 -6.49
C THR A 132 -0.30 43.78 -5.43
N VAL A 133 0.73 44.60 -5.33
CA VAL A 133 1.71 44.68 -4.25
C VAL A 133 1.04 45.21 -2.99
N ALA A 134 1.29 44.56 -1.85
CA ALA A 134 1.39 45.24 -0.57
C ALA A 134 2.46 44.55 0.28
N SER A 135 3.49 45.32 0.60
CA SER A 135 4.65 44.95 1.38
C SER A 135 4.50 45.36 2.85
N SER A 136 5.54 45.00 3.61
CA SER A 136 5.94 45.44 4.94
C SER A 136 5.52 44.52 6.10
N GLY A 137 6.42 44.05 6.95
CA GLY A 137 7.86 44.27 7.02
C GLY A 137 8.38 43.99 8.43
N GLY A 138 9.60 43.45 8.49
CA GLY A 138 10.56 43.58 9.60
C GLY A 138 10.30 42.74 10.86
N GLY A 139 11.26 42.01 11.43
CA GLY A 139 12.67 41.86 11.10
C GLY A 139 13.46 41.40 12.33
N SER A 140 14.43 40.51 12.10
CA SER A 140 15.70 40.35 12.84
C SER A 140 15.59 39.81 14.30
N THR A 141 16.51 39.06 14.89
CA THR A 141 17.98 38.92 14.76
C THR A 141 18.44 37.63 15.49
N GLY A 142 19.60 37.08 15.07
CA GLY A 142 20.60 36.47 15.97
C GLY A 142 20.48 34.95 16.16
N VAL A 143 21.23 34.08 15.46
CA VAL A 143 22.67 33.74 15.56
C VAL A 143 23.03 32.92 16.80
N SER A 144 23.82 31.86 16.51
CA SER A 144 24.66 31.02 17.40
C SER A 144 23.90 30.04 18.30
N GLY A 145 24.33 28.80 18.48
CA GLY A 145 25.54 28.10 18.08
C GLY A 145 25.51 26.74 18.78
N GLU A 146 26.08 25.77 18.09
CA GLU A 146 26.81 24.61 18.61
C GLU A 146 26.44 23.91 19.95
N THR A 147 26.30 22.59 19.81
CA THR A 147 26.94 21.51 20.60
C THR A 147 26.20 20.84 21.77
N ALA A 148 26.41 19.52 21.74
CA ALA A 148 26.61 18.59 22.85
C ALA A 148 25.37 18.08 23.62
N ALA A 149 25.00 16.85 23.24
CA ALA A 149 24.96 15.68 24.12
C ALA A 149 24.66 15.89 25.62
N SER A 150 23.56 15.27 26.07
CA SER A 150 23.48 14.75 27.43
C SER A 150 22.75 13.42 27.49
N ARG A 151 23.34 12.53 28.29
CA ARG A 151 23.05 11.11 28.50
C ARG A 151 21.86 10.90 29.45
N SER A 152 21.26 9.71 29.35
CA SER A 152 20.78 8.89 30.48
C SER A 152 20.30 7.55 29.91
N SER A 153 20.43 6.36 30.48
CA SER A 153 21.12 5.79 31.65
C SER A 153 20.61 4.34 31.74
N GLY A 154 21.42 3.40 32.24
CA GLY A 154 20.98 2.08 32.70
C GLY A 154 21.59 0.93 31.88
N ALA A 155 22.72 0.36 32.27
CA ALA A 155 23.01 -0.51 33.42
C ALA A 155 23.06 -1.99 33.00
N ALA A 156 24.27 -2.57 32.99
CA ALA A 156 24.56 -3.89 33.54
C ALA A 156 26.08 -4.14 33.49
N GLU A 157 26.56 -4.80 34.53
CA GLU A 157 27.91 -4.80 35.08
C GLU A 157 28.57 -6.19 34.93
N ALA A 158 29.92 -6.18 34.90
CA ALA A 158 30.86 -7.30 35.11
C ALA A 158 30.89 -8.44 34.05
N ALA A 159 32.03 -9.00 33.64
CA ALA A 159 33.27 -9.26 34.39
C ALA A 159 34.53 -9.29 33.50
N ARG A 160 35.66 -9.12 34.20
CA ARG A 160 37.10 -9.21 33.86
C ARG A 160 37.48 -10.62 33.36
N GLU A 161 38.64 -11.00 32.85
CA GLU A 161 40.01 -10.49 32.63
C GLU A 161 40.72 -11.59 31.78
N GLY A 162 41.75 -11.26 31.00
CA GLY A 162 42.63 -12.28 30.42
C GLY A 162 43.32 -11.88 29.11
N ALA A 163 44.44 -11.16 29.22
CA ALA A 163 45.37 -10.89 28.12
C ALA A 163 46.47 -11.95 28.08
N HIS A 164 46.88 -12.38 26.87
CA HIS A 164 48.18 -12.96 26.44
C HIS A 164 47.91 -13.50 25.00
N GLY A 165 48.68 -13.33 23.94
CA GLY A 165 49.95 -12.71 23.62
C GLY A 165 50.27 -13.05 22.15
N LEU A 166 50.81 -12.09 21.41
CA LEU A 166 51.69 -12.14 20.23
C LEU A 166 51.72 -13.39 19.32
N ALA A 167 51.47 -13.20 18.03
CA ALA A 167 52.46 -13.40 16.95
C ALA A 167 51.86 -13.13 15.55
N GLU A 168 52.49 -12.23 14.78
CA GLU A 168 52.46 -12.29 13.32
C GLU A 168 53.42 -13.37 12.81
N PRO A 169 53.25 -13.84 11.56
CA PRO A 169 54.32 -13.48 10.63
C PRO A 169 53.83 -13.04 9.25
N ALA A 170 54.60 -12.11 8.70
CA ALA A 170 54.64 -11.75 7.28
C ALA A 170 55.22 -12.88 6.42
N GLY A 171 54.70 -13.00 5.20
CA GLY A 171 55.26 -13.82 4.12
C GLY A 171 54.61 -13.47 2.79
N ALA A 172 55.27 -12.61 2.02
CA ALA A 172 54.85 -12.17 0.69
C ALA A 172 55.43 -13.08 -0.41
N ALA A 173 54.61 -13.44 -1.41
CA ALA A 173 54.96 -13.68 -2.82
C ALA A 173 53.66 -13.94 -3.59
N SER A 174 53.14 -12.96 -4.33
CA SER A 174 53.34 -12.70 -5.76
C SER A 174 52.53 -13.61 -6.71
N GLY A 175 51.68 -12.99 -7.52
CA GLY A 175 51.40 -13.44 -8.88
C GLY A 175 50.14 -14.25 -9.10
N ALA A 176 49.00 -13.57 -9.26
CA ALA A 176 47.99 -13.94 -10.24
C ALA A 176 47.09 -12.73 -10.52
N THR A 177 47.41 -12.00 -11.59
CA THR A 177 46.49 -11.09 -12.27
C THR A 177 45.35 -11.90 -12.86
N GLY A 178 44.28 -12.11 -12.10
CA GLY A 178 43.00 -12.56 -12.60
C GLY A 178 42.05 -11.37 -12.64
N ALA A 179 41.81 -10.82 -13.82
CA ALA A 179 40.68 -9.92 -14.03
C ALA A 179 39.41 -10.65 -13.57
N ALA A 180 38.65 -10.04 -12.66
CA ALA A 180 37.33 -10.56 -12.30
C ALA A 180 36.42 -10.45 -13.54
N PRO A 181 35.89 -11.56 -14.07
CA PRO A 181 34.92 -11.49 -15.14
C PRO A 181 33.56 -11.05 -14.56
N GLU A 182 32.84 -10.22 -15.33
CA GLU A 182 31.39 -10.00 -15.26
C GLU A 182 30.82 -9.22 -14.07
N VAL A 183 31.22 -7.96 -13.90
CA VAL A 183 30.49 -6.99 -13.04
C VAL A 183 29.62 -6.01 -13.87
N ALA A 184 29.73 -6.04 -15.20
CA ALA A 184 29.07 -5.07 -16.09
C ALA A 184 27.62 -5.42 -16.46
N ASP A 185 27.26 -6.70 -16.55
CA ASP A 185 25.93 -7.11 -17.06
C ASP A 185 24.82 -7.07 -16.00
N GLY A 186 25.16 -7.04 -14.71
CA GLY A 186 24.17 -7.05 -13.63
C GLY A 186 23.51 -5.69 -13.34
N TRP A 187 24.04 -4.61 -13.92
CA TRP A 187 23.75 -3.22 -13.48
C TRP A 187 23.00 -2.38 -14.51
N ALA A 188 22.77 -2.94 -15.70
CA ALA A 188 22.03 -2.27 -16.77
C ALA A 188 20.67 -1.76 -16.26
N GLY A 189 20.45 -0.45 -16.39
CA GLY A 189 19.17 0.20 -16.12
C GLY A 189 18.99 0.78 -14.71
N VAL A 190 19.96 0.72 -13.79
CA VAL A 190 19.85 1.51 -12.54
C VAL A 190 19.96 2.97 -12.91
N GLY A 191 18.90 3.75 -12.65
CA GLY A 191 18.86 5.19 -12.89
C GLY A 191 19.05 6.01 -11.61
N GLY A 192 19.26 7.31 -11.76
CA GLY A 192 19.29 8.27 -10.65
C GLY A 192 20.54 8.20 -9.76
N PRO A 193 20.50 8.80 -8.55
CA PRO A 193 21.67 8.91 -7.66
C PRO A 193 22.31 7.57 -7.30
N LEU A 194 21.52 6.49 -7.24
CA LEU A 194 22.02 5.15 -6.95
C LEU A 194 22.88 4.57 -8.08
N ALA A 195 22.59 4.92 -9.33
CA ALA A 195 23.38 4.51 -10.50
C ALA A 195 24.80 5.03 -10.40
N ALA A 196 24.96 6.32 -10.11
CA ALA A 196 26.26 6.96 -9.95
C ALA A 196 27.07 6.34 -8.79
N VAL A 197 26.40 5.98 -7.68
CA VAL A 197 27.05 5.29 -6.55
C VAL A 197 27.53 3.89 -6.95
N LEU A 198 26.71 3.14 -7.70
CA LEU A 198 27.10 1.81 -8.18
C LEU A 198 28.23 1.90 -9.21
N GLU A 199 28.20 2.85 -10.14
CA GLU A 199 29.30 3.10 -11.09
C GLU A 199 30.63 3.39 -10.40
N VAL A 200 30.63 4.25 -9.37
CA VAL A 200 31.80 4.50 -8.53
C VAL A 200 32.25 3.22 -7.83
N ALA A 201 31.32 2.40 -7.34
CA ALA A 201 31.63 1.11 -6.73
C ALA A 201 32.24 0.09 -7.71
N ALA A 202 31.84 0.08 -8.99
CA ALA A 202 32.49 -0.76 -10.02
C ALA A 202 33.93 -0.35 -10.28
N ALA A 203 34.17 0.97 -10.32
CA ALA A 203 35.49 1.51 -10.62
C ALA A 203 36.47 1.40 -9.43
N ALA A 204 35.95 1.19 -8.22
CA ALA A 204 36.74 1.11 -7.00
C ALA A 204 37.30 -0.31 -6.74
N ARG A 205 38.47 -0.37 -6.10
CA ARG A 205 38.94 -1.61 -5.47
C ARG A 205 38.27 -1.79 -4.11
N LEU A 206 37.26 -2.66 -4.07
CA LEU A 206 36.50 -2.97 -2.86
C LEU A 206 37.02 -4.25 -2.20
N ASP A 207 36.99 -4.28 -0.87
CA ASP A 207 37.16 -5.54 -0.13
C ASP A 207 35.97 -6.50 -0.40
N PRO A 208 36.14 -7.82 -0.19
CA PRO A 208 35.10 -8.78 -0.55
C PRO A 208 33.73 -8.56 0.13
N PRO A 209 33.63 -8.21 1.42
CA PRO A 209 32.37 -7.77 2.03
C PRO A 209 31.70 -6.59 1.32
N THR A 210 32.44 -5.52 1.04
CA THR A 210 31.90 -4.31 0.41
C THR A 210 31.44 -4.57 -1.03
N ALA A 211 32.18 -5.38 -1.80
CA ALA A 211 31.78 -5.80 -3.14
C ALA A 211 30.43 -6.56 -3.14
N ARG A 212 30.19 -7.45 -2.16
CA ARG A 212 28.92 -8.18 -2.02
C ARG A 212 27.74 -7.25 -1.74
N SER A 213 27.94 -6.22 -0.93
CA SER A 213 26.90 -5.22 -0.62
C SER A 213 26.49 -4.43 -1.87
N ALA A 214 27.46 -4.02 -2.70
CA ALA A 214 27.19 -3.32 -3.96
C ALA A 214 26.36 -4.18 -4.93
N VAL A 215 26.70 -5.47 -5.07
CA VAL A 215 25.92 -6.43 -5.88
C VAL A 215 24.51 -6.60 -5.33
N ALA A 216 24.35 -6.73 -4.01
CA ALA A 216 23.04 -6.86 -3.39
C ALA A 216 22.15 -5.62 -3.62
N LEU A 217 22.75 -4.43 -3.54
CA LEU A 217 22.08 -3.15 -3.77
C LEU A 217 21.64 -3.00 -5.24
N ALA A 218 22.50 -3.35 -6.19
CA ALA A 218 22.16 -3.37 -7.62
C ALA A 218 21.01 -4.36 -7.91
N ALA A 219 21.07 -5.56 -7.35
CA ALA A 219 20.02 -6.57 -7.50
C ALA A 219 18.69 -6.13 -6.85
N ALA A 220 18.73 -5.40 -5.72
CA ALA A 220 17.53 -4.83 -5.12
C ALA A 220 16.92 -3.73 -6.02
N ALA A 221 17.76 -2.85 -6.58
CA ALA A 221 17.32 -1.80 -7.49
C ALA A 221 16.72 -2.36 -8.80
N ALA A 222 17.29 -3.44 -9.35
CA ALA A 222 16.75 -4.12 -10.53
C ALA A 222 15.35 -4.71 -10.24
N ARG A 223 15.18 -5.40 -9.11
CA ARG A 223 13.87 -5.95 -8.71
C ARG A 223 12.82 -4.87 -8.52
N GLU A 224 13.19 -3.70 -8.01
CA GLU A 224 12.24 -2.60 -7.84
C GLU A 224 11.83 -1.98 -9.18
N ARG A 225 12.76 -1.83 -10.13
CA ARG A 225 12.42 -1.43 -11.51
C ARG A 225 11.52 -2.44 -12.20
N ASP A 226 11.82 -3.72 -12.09
CA ASP A 226 10.99 -4.77 -12.71
C ASP A 226 9.56 -4.73 -12.17
N ARG A 227 9.40 -4.45 -10.87
CA ARG A 227 8.09 -4.22 -10.25
C ARG A 227 7.42 -2.96 -10.79
N GLU A 228 8.13 -1.85 -10.89
CA GLU A 228 7.61 -0.59 -11.43
C GLU A 228 7.19 -0.72 -12.91
N GLN A 229 7.97 -1.40 -13.74
CA GLN A 229 7.61 -1.69 -15.12
C GLN A 229 6.44 -2.68 -15.23
N ALA A 230 6.34 -3.66 -14.32
CA ALA A 230 5.18 -4.55 -14.27
C ALA A 230 3.91 -3.82 -13.84
N ARG A 231 4.03 -2.88 -12.89
CA ARG A 231 2.98 -1.95 -12.46
C ARG A 231 2.49 -1.09 -13.62
N GLU A 232 3.41 -0.41 -14.30
CA GLU A 232 3.07 0.45 -15.44
C GLU A 232 2.42 -0.32 -16.58
N ARG A 233 2.93 -1.51 -16.93
CA ARG A 233 2.26 -2.41 -17.90
C ARG A 233 0.87 -2.83 -17.45
N THR A 234 0.67 -3.07 -16.16
CA THR A 234 -0.65 -3.41 -15.62
C THR A 234 -1.60 -2.22 -15.70
N ARG A 235 -1.12 -0.99 -15.46
CA ARG A 235 -1.90 0.24 -15.64
C ARG A 235 -2.27 0.47 -17.09
N GLU A 236 -1.32 0.32 -18.01
CA GLU A 236 -1.53 0.46 -19.43
C GLU A 236 -2.53 -0.60 -19.93
N GLN A 237 -2.35 -1.86 -19.54
CA GLN A 237 -3.30 -2.93 -19.84
C GLN A 237 -4.69 -2.69 -19.22
N ALA A 238 -4.75 -2.12 -18.02
CA ALA A 238 -6.00 -1.73 -17.37
C ALA A 238 -6.70 -0.55 -18.06
N ARG A 239 -5.94 0.36 -18.72
CA ARG A 239 -6.45 1.44 -19.56
C ARG A 239 -6.91 0.93 -20.92
N ASP A 240 -6.21 -0.06 -21.49
CA ASP A 240 -6.48 -0.64 -22.81
C ASP A 240 -7.66 -1.62 -22.84
N LEU A 241 -8.11 -2.14 -21.68
CA LEU A 241 -9.24 -3.07 -21.59
C LEU A 241 -10.62 -2.46 -21.97
N GLY A 242 -10.65 -1.21 -22.46
CA GLY A 242 -11.83 -0.53 -22.97
C GLY A 242 -12.75 0.01 -21.88
N GLU A 243 -13.33 1.20 -22.09
CA GLU A 243 -14.22 1.91 -21.16
C GLU A 243 -15.47 1.10 -20.76
N ASP A 244 -15.88 0.12 -21.57
CA ASP A 244 -17.14 -0.63 -21.39
C ASP A 244 -17.13 -1.64 -20.23
N SER A 245 -15.99 -1.86 -19.57
CA SER A 245 -15.86 -2.90 -18.55
C SER A 245 -14.88 -2.52 -17.44
N GLY A 246 -15.20 -1.48 -16.69
CA GLY A 246 -14.44 -1.01 -15.51
C GLY A 246 -14.15 -2.10 -14.46
N PRO A 247 -13.28 -1.82 -13.45
CA PRO A 247 -12.82 -2.80 -12.48
C PRO A 247 -13.95 -3.58 -11.80
N ALA A 248 -13.69 -4.84 -11.45
CA ALA A 248 -14.67 -5.70 -10.78
C ALA A 248 -14.03 -6.58 -9.73
N ILE A 249 -14.75 -6.76 -8.62
CA ILE A 249 -14.35 -7.64 -7.51
C ILE A 249 -15.49 -8.58 -7.15
N VAL A 250 -15.16 -9.70 -6.54
CA VAL A 250 -16.12 -10.61 -5.92
C VAL A 250 -15.98 -10.58 -4.40
N VAL A 251 -17.10 -10.40 -3.71
CA VAL A 251 -17.15 -10.39 -2.25
C VAL A 251 -16.89 -11.81 -1.73
N ALA A 252 -15.82 -11.96 -0.95
CA ALA A 252 -15.36 -13.24 -0.43
C ALA A 252 -15.87 -13.54 0.99
N GLY A 253 -16.14 -12.51 1.79
CA GLY A 253 -16.62 -12.68 3.16
C GLY A 253 -16.48 -11.44 4.03
N LEU A 254 -16.91 -11.54 5.28
CA LEU A 254 -16.74 -10.51 6.31
C LEU A 254 -15.28 -10.41 6.74
N ARG A 255 -14.80 -9.18 6.90
CA ARG A 255 -13.54 -8.94 7.62
C ARG A 255 -13.67 -9.45 9.05
N ASN A 256 -12.62 -10.07 9.55
CA ASN A 256 -12.48 -10.30 10.99
C ASN A 256 -11.92 -9.07 11.70
N PRO A 257 -12.70 -8.34 12.52
CA PRO A 257 -12.17 -7.27 13.36
C PRO A 257 -11.18 -7.87 14.38
N CYS A 258 -10.11 -7.15 14.69
CA CYS A 258 -9.06 -7.64 15.58
C CYS A 258 -8.55 -6.53 16.52
N GLY A 259 -7.65 -6.89 17.44
CA GLY A 259 -7.09 -5.97 18.43
C GLY A 259 -6.39 -4.74 17.85
N GLN A 260 -5.98 -4.76 16.58
CA GLN A 260 -5.40 -3.58 15.92
C GLN A 260 -6.37 -2.39 15.89
N ILE A 261 -7.68 -2.64 15.88
CA ILE A 261 -8.71 -1.58 15.97
C ILE A 261 -8.61 -0.84 17.30
N ASN A 262 -8.41 -1.56 18.42
CA ASN A 262 -8.17 -0.93 19.71
C ASN A 262 -6.78 -0.26 19.79
N GLY A 263 -5.81 -0.75 19.02
CA GLY A 263 -4.52 -0.07 18.85
C GLY A 263 -4.63 1.26 18.11
N PHE A 264 -5.62 1.41 17.22
CA PHE A 264 -5.93 2.68 16.56
C PHE A 264 -6.73 3.61 17.49
N ARG A 265 -7.83 3.13 18.06
CA ARG A 265 -8.64 3.86 19.05
C ARG A 265 -9.14 2.91 20.13
N GLU A 266 -8.77 3.17 21.38
CA GLU A 266 -9.16 2.33 22.51
C GLU A 266 -10.69 2.20 22.61
N GLY A 267 -11.19 0.98 22.77
CA GLY A 267 -12.62 0.71 22.91
C GLY A 267 -13.40 0.62 21.60
N LEU A 268 -12.82 0.98 20.45
CA LEU A 268 -13.53 0.95 19.16
C LEU A 268 -13.91 -0.48 18.71
N LEU A 269 -13.14 -1.50 19.09
CA LEU A 269 -13.37 -2.89 18.65
C LEU A 269 -14.77 -3.42 19.05
N LYS A 270 -15.25 -3.06 20.25
CA LYS A 270 -16.59 -3.48 20.71
C LYS A 270 -17.72 -2.75 19.97
N GLU A 271 -17.45 -1.63 19.31
CA GLU A 271 -18.46 -0.89 18.56
C GLU A 271 -18.65 -1.44 17.15
N VAL A 272 -17.62 -2.09 16.61
CA VAL A 272 -17.65 -2.74 15.28
C VAL A 272 -17.99 -4.24 15.36
N ILE A 273 -18.21 -4.75 16.57
CA ILE A 273 -18.69 -6.11 16.85
C ILE A 273 -20.01 -5.99 17.61
N GLY A 274 -21.12 -6.33 16.96
CA GLY A 274 -22.46 -6.28 17.54
C GLY A 274 -23.11 -7.64 17.67
N ARG A 275 -24.38 -7.63 18.07
CA ARG A 275 -25.30 -8.75 17.91
C ARG A 275 -26.57 -8.28 17.18
N ASP A 276 -27.14 -9.14 16.35
CA ASP A 276 -28.45 -8.91 15.75
C ASP A 276 -29.59 -9.21 16.77
N GLU A 277 -30.84 -9.03 16.34
CA GLU A 277 -32.04 -9.28 17.15
C GLU A 277 -32.16 -10.73 17.59
N SER A 278 -31.58 -11.67 16.83
CA SER A 278 -31.53 -13.10 17.15
C SER A 278 -30.36 -13.46 18.06
N GLY A 279 -29.53 -12.48 18.43
CA GLY A 279 -28.34 -12.66 19.26
C GLY A 279 -27.11 -13.16 18.50
N ASN A 280 -27.15 -13.27 17.17
CA ASN A 280 -26.02 -13.71 16.36
C ASN A 280 -24.96 -12.61 16.28
N LEU A 281 -23.69 -13.01 16.17
CA LEU A 281 -22.56 -12.10 16.11
C LEU A 281 -22.51 -11.34 14.76
N VAL A 282 -22.59 -10.00 14.81
CA VAL A 282 -22.49 -9.13 13.63
C VAL A 282 -21.12 -8.48 13.58
N ARG A 283 -20.43 -8.61 12.46
CA ARG A 283 -19.14 -7.93 12.20
C ARG A 283 -19.40 -6.76 11.27
N LYS A 284 -19.25 -5.55 11.79
CA LYS A 284 -19.51 -4.32 11.02
C LYS A 284 -18.29 -3.79 10.28
N ALA A 285 -17.11 -4.35 10.54
CA ALA A 285 -15.85 -3.82 10.02
C ALA A 285 -15.59 -4.11 8.53
N GLY A 286 -16.64 -4.26 7.72
CA GLY A 286 -16.57 -4.39 6.28
C GLY A 286 -16.37 -5.80 5.74
N VAL A 287 -16.12 -5.87 4.43
CA VAL A 287 -15.98 -7.10 3.66
C VAL A 287 -14.60 -7.21 3.02
N MET A 288 -14.20 -8.44 2.74
CA MET A 288 -13.01 -8.77 1.97
C MET A 288 -13.44 -9.26 0.59
N ALA A 289 -12.63 -8.94 -0.41
CA ALA A 289 -12.92 -9.28 -1.79
C ALA A 289 -11.66 -9.73 -2.55
N VAL A 290 -11.92 -10.43 -3.65
CA VAL A 290 -10.93 -10.86 -4.64
C VAL A 290 -11.13 -10.06 -5.92
N VAL A 291 -10.04 -9.63 -6.56
CA VAL A 291 -10.12 -8.89 -7.81
C VAL A 291 -10.38 -9.85 -8.96
N LEU A 292 -11.53 -9.71 -9.61
CA LEU A 292 -11.87 -10.45 -10.84
C LEU A 292 -11.28 -9.77 -12.07
N ARG A 293 -11.38 -8.44 -12.11
CA ARG A 293 -10.91 -7.60 -13.22
C ARG A 293 -10.20 -6.37 -12.66
N GLY A 294 -8.98 -6.15 -13.16
CA GLY A 294 -8.18 -4.98 -12.81
C GLY A 294 -8.76 -3.70 -13.40
N GLY A 295 -8.22 -2.56 -12.97
CA GLY A 295 -8.75 -1.25 -13.37
C GLY A 295 -8.48 -0.16 -12.35
N VAL A 296 -8.61 1.08 -12.78
CA VAL A 296 -8.53 2.25 -11.90
C VAL A 296 -9.86 2.46 -11.17
N ILE A 297 -9.81 2.71 -9.87
CA ILE A 297 -10.94 3.16 -9.06
C ILE A 297 -10.62 4.55 -8.49
N ARG A 298 -11.56 5.48 -8.65
CA ARG A 298 -11.47 6.83 -8.09
C ARG A 298 -12.65 7.13 -7.16
N PRO A 299 -12.51 8.07 -6.22
CA PRO A 299 -13.65 8.65 -5.52
C PRO A 299 -14.70 9.16 -6.53
N GLY A 300 -15.98 8.99 -6.18
CA GLY A 300 -17.12 9.34 -7.03
C GLY A 300 -17.54 8.25 -8.02
N TYR A 301 -16.78 7.15 -8.16
CA TYR A 301 -17.20 6.03 -9.01
C TYR A 301 -18.49 5.40 -8.48
N VAL A 302 -19.39 5.03 -9.39
CA VAL A 302 -20.59 4.24 -9.09
C VAL A 302 -20.17 2.80 -8.81
N VAL A 303 -20.78 2.21 -7.79
CA VAL A 303 -20.62 0.80 -7.42
C VAL A 303 -21.92 0.07 -7.72
N THR A 304 -21.93 -0.76 -8.76
CA THR A 304 -23.10 -1.56 -9.14
C THR A 304 -23.00 -2.96 -8.57
N VAL A 305 -24.11 -3.44 -8.00
CA VAL A 305 -24.21 -4.77 -7.38
C VAL A 305 -24.79 -5.79 -8.38
N GLU A 306 -24.07 -6.90 -8.56
CA GLU A 306 -24.55 -8.08 -9.28
C GLU A 306 -24.61 -9.27 -8.31
N LEU A 307 -25.83 -9.68 -7.97
CA LEU A 307 -26.07 -10.75 -7.00
C LEU A 307 -25.77 -12.13 -7.60
N PRO A 308 -25.27 -13.09 -6.79
CA PRO A 308 -25.06 -14.46 -7.26
C PRO A 308 -26.41 -15.15 -7.55
N PRO A 309 -26.41 -16.27 -8.31
CA PRO A 309 -27.61 -17.08 -8.49
C PRO A 309 -28.22 -17.53 -7.15
N LEU A 310 -29.55 -17.66 -7.11
CA LEU A 310 -30.26 -18.18 -5.95
C LEU A 310 -29.91 -19.66 -5.67
N PRO A 311 -29.96 -20.12 -4.41
CA PRO A 311 -30.26 -19.34 -3.21
C PRO A 311 -29.06 -18.52 -2.71
N HIS A 312 -29.34 -17.33 -2.17
CA HIS A 312 -28.30 -16.49 -1.56
C HIS A 312 -27.81 -17.10 -0.24
N ALA A 313 -26.49 -17.00 -0.01
CA ALA A 313 -25.87 -17.35 1.26
C ALA A 313 -25.27 -16.10 1.91
N SER A 314 -25.42 -15.99 3.24
CA SER A 314 -24.85 -14.89 4.03
C SER A 314 -23.32 -14.96 4.05
N LEU A 315 -22.68 -13.81 4.28
CA LEU A 315 -21.23 -13.72 4.38
C LEU A 315 -20.69 -14.38 5.66
N GLU A 316 -19.67 -15.22 5.49
CA GLU A 316 -18.88 -15.75 6.59
C GLU A 316 -17.57 -14.97 6.77
N ARG A 317 -16.91 -15.16 7.92
CA ARG A 317 -15.63 -14.52 8.23
C ARG A 317 -14.47 -15.17 7.47
N VAL A 318 -13.58 -14.35 6.88
CA VAL A 318 -12.35 -14.79 6.18
C VAL A 318 -11.02 -14.32 6.80
#